data_AF-G5A2Z5-F1
#
_entry.id   AF-G5A2Z5-F1
#
_cell.length_a   1.000
_cell.length_b   1.000
_cell.length_c   1.000
_cell.angle_alpha   90.00
_cell.angle_beta   90.00
_cell.angle_gamma   90.00
#
_symmetry.space_group_name_H-M   'P 1'
#
loop_
_entity.id
_entity.type
_entity.pdbx_description
1 polymer ?
#
loop_
_entity_poly.entity_id
_entity_poly.type
_entity_poly.pdbx_seq_one_letter_code
_entity_poly.pdbx_strand_id
1 'polypeptide(L)'
;MAKHPLAGYTIEAWRSYLDVFNKRLLLRQASKIDELSVFREAYGDRGLATTLLRANGSREARSRANVLQRAQFKDWSEKRVRPEDVLTKLYKVDRITSDDNMVVDAYIKWLANEAKK
;
A
#
# COMPACT_ATOMS: atom_id res chain seq x y z
N MET A 1 -7.09 -15.68 -15.95
CA MET A 1 -6.83 -15.11 -14.62
C MET A 1 -5.91 -13.92 -14.78
N ALA A 2 -6.35 -12.71 -14.42
CA ALA A 2 -5.51 -11.51 -14.55
C ALA A 2 -4.28 -11.66 -13.65
N LYS A 3 -3.08 -11.48 -14.21
CA LYS A 3 -1.82 -11.44 -13.44
C LYS A 3 -1.91 -10.24 -12.50
N HIS A 4 -2.14 -10.50 -11.21
CA HIS A 4 -2.14 -9.43 -10.21
C HIS A 4 -0.68 -8.97 -10.02
N PRO A 5 -0.35 -7.68 -10.05
CA PRO A 5 1.04 -7.20 -9.88
C PRO A 5 1.69 -7.61 -8.55
N LEU A 6 0.88 -8.08 -7.59
CA LEU A 6 1.30 -8.57 -6.28
C LEU A 6 1.33 -10.10 -6.18
N ALA A 7 1.26 -10.83 -7.31
CA ALA A 7 1.33 -12.28 -7.36
C ALA A 7 2.16 -12.80 -8.53
N GLY A 8 2.89 -13.89 -8.29
CA GLY A 8 3.68 -14.61 -9.30
C GLY A 8 5.18 -14.31 -9.23
N TYR A 9 5.95 -14.98 -10.09
CA TYR A 9 7.41 -14.99 -10.03
C TYR A 9 8.06 -13.62 -10.25
N THR A 10 7.42 -12.73 -11.00
CA THR A 10 7.95 -11.39 -11.28
C THR A 10 8.07 -10.55 -10.01
N ILE A 11 7.05 -10.54 -9.15
CA ILE A 11 7.08 -9.77 -7.91
C ILE A 11 8.06 -10.37 -6.90
N GLU A 12 8.19 -11.70 -6.85
CA GLU A 12 9.17 -12.38 -5.99
C GLU A 12 10.61 -12.06 -6.42
N ALA A 13 10.90 -12.10 -7.73
CA ALA A 13 12.20 -11.76 -8.26
C ALA A 13 12.56 -10.30 -7.96
N TRP A 14 11.62 -9.37 -8.14
CA TRP A 14 11.83 -7.96 -7.81
C TRP A 14 12.07 -7.75 -6.31
N ARG A 15 11.32 -8.42 -5.41
CA ARG A 15 11.54 -8.33 -3.95
C ARG A 15 12.90 -8.89 -3.54
N SER A 16 13.33 -10.00 -4.15
CA SER A 16 14.67 -10.56 -3.93
C SER A 16 15.75 -9.56 -4.35
N TYR A 17 15.59 -8.92 -5.51
CA TYR A 17 16.48 -7.85 -5.93
C TYR A 17 16.49 -6.67 -4.96
N LEU A 18 15.32 -6.21 -4.50
CA LEU A 18 15.20 -5.10 -3.54
C LEU A 18 15.92 -5.42 -2.22
N ASP A 19 15.83 -6.66 -1.72
CA ASP A 19 16.56 -7.08 -0.52
C ASP A 19 18.08 -7.03 -0.70
N VAL A 20 18.59 -7.57 -1.82
CA VAL A 20 20.03 -7.51 -2.15
C VAL A 20 20.49 -6.06 -2.32
N PHE A 21 19.69 -5.23 -2.99
CA PHE A 21 19.98 -3.81 -3.19
C PHE A 21 20.04 -3.07 -1.86
N ASN A 22 19.06 -3.27 -0.97
CA ASN A 22 19.01 -2.66 0.35
C ASN A 22 20.18 -3.08 1.25
N LYS A 23 20.64 -4.34 1.17
CA LYS A 23 21.86 -4.79 1.85
C LYS A 23 23.07 -3.98 1.40
N ARG A 24 23.19 -3.69 0.10
CA ARG A 24 24.28 -2.86 -0.44
C ARG A 24 24.16 -1.39 -0.04
N LEU A 25 22.96 -0.84 0.04
CA LEU A 25 22.75 0.53 0.54
C LEU A 25 23.21 0.67 2.00
N LEU A 26 22.85 -0.28 2.86
CA LEU A 26 23.29 -0.28 4.26
C LEU A 26 24.82 -0.36 4.40
N LEU A 27 25.48 -1.18 3.58
CA LEU A 27 26.97 -1.24 3.56
C LEU A 27 27.60 0.12 3.18
N ARG A 28 26.85 0.95 2.46
CA ARG A 28 27.24 2.32 2.08
C ARG A 28 26.68 3.38 3.02
N GLN A 29 26.17 2.98 4.19
CA GLN A 29 25.55 3.87 5.19
C GLN A 29 24.37 4.69 4.63
N ALA A 30 23.70 4.18 3.60
CA ALA A 30 22.49 4.77 3.04
C ALA A 30 21.22 4.09 3.60
N SER A 31 20.12 4.83 3.64
CA SER A 31 18.81 4.32 4.07
C SER A 31 18.27 3.26 3.12
N LYS A 32 17.52 2.29 3.67
CA LYS A 32 16.80 1.31 2.85
C LYS A 32 15.66 1.96 2.07
N ILE A 33 15.38 1.40 0.91
CA ILE A 33 14.18 1.67 0.12
C ILE A 33 13.10 0.66 0.56
N ASP A 34 11.93 1.16 0.94
CA ASP A 34 10.81 0.31 1.31
C ASP A 34 9.88 0.03 0.11
N GLU A 35 9.27 -1.15 0.11
CA GLU A 35 8.38 -1.63 -0.96
C GLU A 35 7.16 -0.73 -1.15
N LEU A 36 6.60 -0.19 -0.06
CA LEU A 36 5.40 0.66 -0.10
C LEU A 36 5.71 1.97 -0.85
N SER A 37 6.84 2.60 -0.56
CA SER A 37 7.26 3.84 -1.23
C SER A 37 7.51 3.61 -2.72
N VAL A 38 8.15 2.50 -3.11
CA VAL A 38 8.36 2.21 -4.55
C VAL A 38 7.04 2.00 -5.27
N PHE A 39 6.09 1.28 -4.66
CA PHE A 39 4.77 1.11 -5.27
C PHE A 39 3.95 2.38 -5.26
N ARG A 40 4.08 3.23 -4.24
CA ARG A 40 3.41 4.54 -4.20
C ARG A 40 3.93 5.42 -5.33
N GLU A 41 5.23 5.42 -5.57
CA GLU A 41 5.84 6.15 -6.69
C GLU A 41 5.32 5.64 -8.04
N ALA A 42 5.18 4.32 -8.19
CA ALA A 42 4.74 3.71 -9.45
C ALA A 42 3.23 3.88 -9.72
N TYR A 43 2.38 3.79 -8.70
CA TYR A 43 0.92 3.75 -8.85
C TYR A 43 0.20 5.03 -8.37
N GLY A 44 0.89 5.91 -7.65
CA GLY A 44 0.28 6.97 -6.85
C GLY A 44 -0.49 6.43 -5.63
N ASP A 45 -0.89 7.31 -4.71
CA ASP A 45 -1.60 6.90 -3.48
C ASP A 45 -2.92 6.18 -3.78
N ARG A 46 -3.74 6.72 -4.68
CA ARG A 46 -5.03 6.13 -5.08
C ARG A 46 -4.87 4.80 -5.80
N GLY A 47 -4.00 4.75 -6.80
CA GLY A 47 -3.76 3.56 -7.60
C GLY A 47 -3.22 2.41 -6.75
N LEU A 48 -2.31 2.73 -5.82
CA LEU A 48 -1.79 1.75 -4.88
C LEU A 48 -2.88 1.24 -3.93
N ALA A 49 -3.64 2.12 -3.30
CA ALA A 49 -4.65 1.71 -2.33
C ALA A 49 -5.74 0.82 -2.95
N THR A 50 -6.24 1.19 -4.13
CA THR A 50 -7.24 0.39 -4.85
C THR A 50 -6.65 -0.94 -5.36
N THR A 51 -5.38 -0.96 -5.77
CA THR A 51 -4.68 -2.20 -6.15
C THR A 51 -4.53 -3.15 -4.97
N LEU A 52 -4.15 -2.64 -3.79
CA LEU A 52 -4.02 -3.41 -2.57
C LEU A 52 -5.38 -3.93 -2.06
N LEU A 53 -6.42 -3.10 -2.11
CA LEU A 53 -7.79 -3.52 -1.80
C LEU A 53 -8.22 -4.72 -2.67
N ARG A 54 -8.05 -4.62 -3.99
CA ARG A 54 -8.41 -5.69 -4.94
C ARG A 54 -7.57 -6.95 -4.73
N ALA A 55 -6.28 -6.79 -4.45
CA ALA A 55 -5.36 -7.90 -4.19
C ALA A 55 -5.76 -8.73 -2.96
N ASN A 56 -6.48 -8.13 -2.01
CA ASN A 56 -7.02 -8.83 -0.84
C ASN A 56 -8.04 -9.92 -1.22
N GLY A 57 -8.65 -9.83 -2.41
CA GLY A 57 -9.54 -10.85 -2.96
C GLY A 57 -8.83 -12.11 -3.46
N SER A 58 -7.56 -12.02 -3.87
CA SER A 58 -6.77 -13.15 -4.40
C SER A 58 -6.12 -13.97 -3.29
N ARG A 59 -6.23 -15.30 -3.34
CA ARG A 59 -5.60 -16.19 -2.35
C ARG A 59 -4.08 -16.01 -2.31
N GLU A 60 -3.47 -15.81 -3.47
CA GLU A 60 -2.03 -15.70 -3.67
C GLU A 60 -1.47 -14.35 -3.24
N ALA A 61 -2.24 -13.26 -3.43
CA ALA A 61 -1.79 -11.90 -3.13
C ALA A 61 -2.25 -11.40 -1.75
N ARG A 62 -3.28 -12.01 -1.14
CA ARG A 62 -3.95 -11.55 0.09
C ARG A 62 -2.99 -11.24 1.24
N SER A 63 -2.04 -12.12 1.52
CA SER A 63 -1.11 -11.91 2.64
C SER A 63 -0.27 -10.65 2.44
N ARG A 64 0.32 -10.50 1.25
CA ARG A 64 1.12 -9.31 0.88
C ARG A 64 0.28 -8.04 0.85
N ALA A 65 -0.88 -8.11 0.23
CA ALA A 65 -1.82 -7.00 0.14
C ALA A 65 -2.19 -6.47 1.53
N ASN A 66 -2.50 -7.36 2.48
CA ASN A 66 -2.84 -6.97 3.85
C ASN A 66 -1.67 -6.32 4.59
N VAL A 67 -0.44 -6.80 4.40
CA VAL A 67 0.76 -6.19 5.01
C VAL A 67 0.96 -4.78 4.48
N LEU A 68 0.94 -4.60 3.15
CA LEU A 68 1.14 -3.31 2.51
C LEU A 68 -0.01 -2.33 2.76
N GLN A 69 -1.27 -2.80 2.80
CA GLN A 69 -2.43 -1.97 3.10
C GLN A 69 -2.37 -1.43 4.54
N ARG A 70 -1.97 -2.27 5.51
CA ARG A 70 -1.73 -1.80 6.89
C ARG A 70 -0.58 -0.81 6.98
N ALA A 71 0.50 -1.04 6.25
CA ALA A 71 1.61 -0.09 6.19
C ALA A 71 1.17 1.26 5.58
N GLN A 72 0.34 1.23 4.54
CA GLN A 72 -0.26 2.43 3.94
C GLN A 72 -1.11 3.21 4.95
N PHE A 73 -1.99 2.53 5.68
CA PHE A 73 -2.83 3.17 6.69
C PHE A 73 -2.03 3.73 7.87
N LYS A 74 -0.97 3.02 8.28
CA LYS A 74 -0.04 3.51 9.29
C LYS A 74 0.64 4.80 8.84
N ASP A 75 1.17 4.83 7.61
CA ASP A 75 1.80 6.03 7.05
C ASP A 75 0.80 7.20 6.93
N TRP A 76 -0.43 6.95 6.51
CA TRP A 76 -1.49 7.96 6.50
C TRP A 76 -1.79 8.50 7.91
N SER A 77 -1.85 7.62 8.90
CA SER A 77 -2.08 7.99 10.31
C SER A 77 -0.94 8.82 10.88
N GLU A 78 0.31 8.41 10.62
CA GLU A 78 1.51 9.15 11.07
C GLU A 78 1.57 10.54 10.43
N LYS A 79 1.11 10.67 9.19
CA LYS A 79 0.95 11.94 8.47
C LYS A 79 -0.33 12.71 8.83
N ARG A 80 -1.12 12.22 9.79
CA ARG A 80 -2.37 12.82 10.26
C ARG A 80 -3.41 13.04 9.14
N VAL A 81 -3.41 12.15 8.14
CA VAL A 81 -4.45 12.13 7.10
C VAL A 81 -5.75 11.67 7.75
N ARG A 82 -6.78 12.51 7.72
CA ARG A 82 -8.11 12.12 8.22
C ARG A 82 -8.89 11.39 7.13
N PRO A 83 -9.79 10.45 7.48
CA PRO A 83 -10.59 9.72 6.49
C PRO A 83 -11.31 10.62 5.47
N GLU A 84 -11.87 11.75 5.92
CA GLU A 84 -12.56 12.74 5.09
C GLU A 84 -11.63 13.47 4.10
N ASP A 85 -10.33 13.49 4.37
CA ASP A 85 -9.32 14.14 3.54
C ASP A 85 -8.73 13.20 2.48
N VAL A 86 -8.96 11.88 2.57
CA VAL A 86 -8.39 10.89 1.64
C VAL A 86 -8.83 11.17 0.20
N LEU A 87 -10.12 11.37 -0.02
CA LEU A 87 -10.65 11.55 -1.38
C LEU A 87 -10.31 12.93 -1.95
N THR A 88 -10.41 13.97 -1.13
CA THR A 88 -10.34 15.38 -1.57
C THR A 88 -8.92 15.94 -1.58
N LYS A 89 -8.07 15.56 -0.61
CA LYS A 89 -6.72 16.13 -0.46
C LYS A 89 -5.61 15.17 -0.86
N LEU A 90 -5.76 13.88 -0.53
CA LEU A 90 -4.74 12.89 -0.87
C LEU A 90 -4.90 12.44 -2.33
N TYR A 91 -6.10 11.99 -2.71
CA TYR A 91 -6.35 11.53 -4.08
C TYR A 91 -6.58 12.67 -5.06
N LYS A 92 -7.18 13.77 -4.61
CA LYS A 92 -7.51 14.95 -5.44
C LYS A 92 -8.31 14.57 -6.68
N VAL A 93 -9.42 13.86 -6.48
CA VAL A 93 -10.21 13.29 -7.59
C VAL A 93 -11.56 13.94 -7.72
N ASP A 94 -11.99 14.17 -8.97
CA ASP A 94 -13.31 14.70 -9.28
C ASP A 94 -14.41 13.63 -9.25
N ARG A 95 -14.02 12.37 -9.48
CA ARG A 95 -14.94 11.21 -9.50
C ARG A 95 -14.51 10.15 -8.51
N ILE A 96 -15.38 9.90 -7.54
CA ILE A 96 -15.26 8.85 -6.53
C ILE A 96 -15.86 7.54 -7.09
N THR A 97 -15.16 6.44 -6.88
CA THR A 97 -15.61 5.09 -7.24
C THR A 97 -15.96 4.28 -5.98
N SER A 98 -16.63 3.14 -6.17
CA SER A 98 -16.89 2.21 -5.06
C SER A 98 -15.60 1.77 -4.35
N ASP A 99 -14.53 1.51 -5.11
CA ASP A 99 -13.25 1.07 -4.54
C ASP A 99 -12.62 2.17 -3.68
N ASP A 100 -12.77 3.44 -4.06
CA ASP A 100 -12.24 4.55 -3.25
C ASP A 100 -12.95 4.62 -1.88
N ASN A 101 -14.28 4.51 -1.88
CA ASN A 101 -15.06 4.47 -0.64
C ASN A 101 -14.69 3.25 0.21
N MET A 102 -14.52 2.08 -0.41
CA MET A 102 -14.10 0.87 0.30
C MET A 102 -12.72 1.00 0.93
N VAL A 103 -11.79 1.72 0.31
CA VAL A 103 -10.49 2.04 0.92
C VAL A 103 -10.68 2.94 2.14
N VAL A 104 -11.50 4.00 2.04
CA VAL A 104 -11.77 4.91 3.17
C VAL A 104 -12.42 4.15 4.32
N ASP A 105 -13.41 3.30 4.04
CA ASP A 105 -14.05 2.46 5.06
C ASP A 105 -13.06 1.50 5.73
N ALA A 106 -12.17 0.90 4.95
CA ALA A 106 -11.12 0.03 5.47
C ALA A 106 -10.15 0.82 6.38
N TYR A 107 -9.83 2.07 6.01
CA TYR A 107 -8.99 2.94 6.82
C TYR A 107 -9.66 3.34 8.14
N ILE A 108 -10.94 3.72 8.11
CA ILE A 108 -11.75 4.01 9.31
C ILE A 108 -11.78 2.80 10.25
N LYS A 109 -12.05 1.60 9.70
CA LYS A 109 -12.05 0.35 10.47
C LYS A 109 -10.69 0.06 11.09
N TRP A 110 -9.60 0.31 10.37
CA TRP A 110 -8.25 0.13 10.88
C TRP A 110 -7.95 1.10 12.04
N LEU A 111 -8.27 2.39 11.89
CA LEU A 111 -8.10 3.39 12.96
C LEU A 111 -8.86 3.01 14.24
N ALA A 112 -10.11 2.55 14.10
CA ALA A 112 -10.92 2.10 15.23
C ALA A 112 -10.34 0.87 15.95
N ASN A 113 -9.58 0.02 15.24
CA ASN A 113 -8.90 -1.13 15.83
C ASN A 113 -7.59 -0.74 16.51
N GLU A 114 -6.85 0.24 15.99
CA GLU A 114 -5.64 0.74 16.64
C GLU A 114 -5.96 1.53 17.92
N ALA A 115 -7.07 2.27 17.96
CA ALA A 115 -7.50 3.01 19.16
C ALA A 115 -7.91 2.12 20.35
N LYS A 116 -8.10 0.81 20.13
CA LYS A 116 -8.46 -0.17 21.18
C LYS A 116 -7.26 -0.88 21.79
N LYS A 117 -6.06 -0.67 21.26
CA LYS A 117 -4.81 -1.25 21.77
C LYS A 117 -4.19 -0.32 22.79
#